data_AF-A0A834AZV5-F1
#
_entry.id   AF-A0A834AZV5-F1
#
_cell.length_a   1.000
_cell.length_b   1.000
_cell.length_c   1.000
_cell.angle_alpha   90.00
_cell.angle_beta   90.00
_cell.angle_gamma   90.00
#
_symmetry.space_group_name_H-M   'P 1'
#
loop_
_entity.id
_entity.type
_entity.pdbx_description
1 polymer ?
#
loop_
_entity_poly.entity_id
_entity_poly.type
_entity_poly.pdbx_seq_one_letter_code
_entity_poly.pdbx_strand_id
1 'polypeptide(L)' 'MCAGNELFYCLLYLFSFSEGPLVGSVGLFRMGLWITAPVALLKSLISVIHLVTAARNLAALDAADRAKKK' A
#
# COMPACT_ATOMS: atom_id res chain seq x y z
N MET A 1 0.76 -4.69 9.91
CA MET A 1 0.14 -3.52 9.25
C MET A 1 -0.14 -3.77 7.75
N CYS A 2 -0.72 -4.93 7.43
CA CYS A 2 -1.20 -5.29 6.08
C CYS A 2 -2.73 -5.22 5.97
N ALA A 3 -3.42 -5.18 7.11
CA ALA A 3 -4.87 -5.13 7.21
C ALA A 3 -5.51 -3.98 6.43
N GLY A 4 -4.88 -2.79 6.36
CA GLY A 4 -5.44 -1.67 5.57
C GLY A 4 -5.41 -1.92 4.05
N ASN A 5 -4.39 -2.63 3.57
CA ASN A 5 -4.27 -2.98 2.16
C ASN A 5 -5.20 -4.14 1.79
N GLU A 6 -5.23 -5.19 2.60
CA GLU A 6 -6.17 -6.32 2.44
C GLU A 6 -7.62 -5.85 2.55
N LEU A 7 -7.94 -4.95 3.50
CA LEU A 7 -9.28 -4.38 3.64
C LEU A 7 -9.66 -3.52 2.43
N PHE A 8 -8.73 -2.77 1.84
CA PHE A 8 -8.99 -2.02 0.61
C PHE A 8 -9.33 -2.94 -0.56
N TYR A 9 -8.54 -3.99 -0.80
CA TYR A 9 -8.82 -4.96 -1.87
C TYR A 9 -10.11 -5.76 -1.61
N CYS A 10 -10.39 -6.15 -0.35
CA CYS A 10 -11.64 -6.79 0.03
C CYS A 10 -12.85 -5.88 -0.18
N LEU A 11 -12.76 -4.59 0.17
CA LEU A 11 -13.83 -3.61 -0.05
C LEU A 11 -14.04 -3.33 -1.55
N LEU A 12 -12.97 -3.26 -2.35
CA LEU A 12 -13.04 -3.15 -3.82
C LEU A 12 -13.74 -4.36 -4.45
N TYR A 13 -13.39 -5.56 -3.99
CA TYR A 13 -13.98 -6.80 -4.46
C TYR A 13 -15.48 -6.88 -4.12
N LEU A 14 -15.84 -6.56 -2.88
CA LEU A 14 -17.25 -6.52 -2.44
C LEU A 14 -18.06 -5.46 -3.18
N PHE A 15 -17.48 -4.28 -3.42
CA PHE A 15 -18.10 -3.21 -4.20
C PHE A 15 -18.39 -3.62 -5.65
N SER A 16 -17.53 -4.45 -6.26
CA SER A 16 -17.73 -4.96 -7.62
C SER A 16 -18.94 -5.89 -7.76
N PHE A 17 -19.38 -6.53 -6.69
CA PHE A 17 -20.54 -7.44 -6.70
C PHE A 17 -21.85 -6.77 -6.27
N SER A 18 -21.78 -5.77 -5.40
CA SER A 18 -22.95 -4.97 -4.97
C SER A 18 -22.48 -3.67 -4.33
N GLU A 19 -23.17 -2.54 -4.56
CA GLU A 19 -22.89 -1.25 -3.90
C GLU A 19 -23.05 -1.29 -2.35
N GLY A 20 -23.53 -2.41 -1.83
CA GLY A 20 -23.67 -2.72 -0.41
C GLY A 20 -24.98 -2.26 0.17
N PRO A 21 -25.24 -2.64 1.44
CA PRO A 21 -26.41 -2.15 2.15
C PRO A 21 -26.39 -0.62 2.15
N LEU A 22 -27.43 -0.02 1.57
CA LEU A 22 -27.63 1.43 1.57
C LEU A 22 -27.85 1.88 3.02
N VAL A 23 -26.87 2.59 3.59
CA VAL A 23 -27.11 3.39 4.78
C VAL A 23 -27.50 4.78 4.30
N GLY A 24 -28.80 4.99 4.09
CA GLY A 24 -29.33 6.22 3.49
C GLY A 24 -29.26 6.23 1.96
N SER A 25 -28.60 7.24 1.37
CA SER A 25 -28.43 7.42 -0.09
C SER A 25 -27.01 7.11 -0.59
N VAL A 26 -26.12 6.65 0.28
CA VAL A 26 -24.70 6.42 -0.04
C VAL A 26 -24.31 5.00 0.38
N GLY A 27 -23.79 4.20 -0.55
CA GLY A 27 -23.33 2.84 -0.26
C GLY A 27 -22.17 2.84 0.74
N LEU A 28 -22.30 2.10 1.84
CA LEU A 28 -21.28 1.98 2.89
C LEU A 28 -19.90 1.60 2.35
N PHE A 29 -19.87 0.73 1.34
CA PHE A 29 -18.62 0.31 0.69
C PHE A 29 -17.89 1.46 0.00
N ARG A 30 -18.62 2.42 -0.54
CA ARG A 30 -18.07 3.59 -1.22
C ARG A 30 -17.39 4.55 -0.24
N MET A 31 -17.98 4.74 0.94
CA MET A 31 -17.37 5.51 2.04
C MET A 31 -16.13 4.80 2.60
N GLY A 32 -16.23 3.49 2.84
CA GLY A 32 -15.10 2.67 3.30
C GLY A 32 -13.94 2.69 2.31
N LEU A 33 -14.23 2.61 1.01
CA LEU A 33 -13.23 2.73 -0.06
C LEU A 33 -12.53 4.07 -0.07
N TRP A 34 -13.27 5.17 0.06
CA TRP A 34 -12.69 6.52 0.08
C TRP A 34 -11.75 6.75 1.27
N ILE A 35 -12.01 6.13 2.41
CA ILE A 35 -11.15 6.23 3.59
C ILE A 35 -9.94 5.29 3.48
N THR A 36 -10.15 4.07 2.97
CA THR A 36 -9.09 3.06 2.89
C THR A 36 -8.15 3.25 1.69
N ALA A 37 -8.62 3.87 0.61
CA ALA A 37 -7.82 4.20 -0.58
C ALA A 37 -6.58 5.07 -0.27
N PRO A 38 -6.70 6.26 0.36
CA PRO A 38 -5.53 7.08 0.67
C PRO A 38 -4.60 6.36 1.65
N VAL A 39 -5.14 5.61 2.63
CA VAL A 39 -4.34 4.86 3.61
C VAL A 39 -3.52 3.77 2.93
N ALA A 40 -4.12 2.98 2.04
CA ALA A 40 -3.42 1.93 1.28
C ALA A 40 -2.38 2.52 0.31
N LEU A 41 -2.71 3.62 -0.37
CA LEU A 41 -1.78 4.33 -1.25
C LEU A 41 -0.58 4.91 -0.49
N LEU A 42 -0.81 5.64 0.60
CA LEU A 42 0.24 6.21 1.44
C LEU A 42 1.16 5.12 1.99
N LYS A 43 0.58 4.03 2.51
CA LYS A 43 1.35 2.87 3.00
C LYS A 43 2.24 2.27 1.90
N SER A 44 1.69 2.12 0.70
CA SER A 44 2.40 1.55 -0.45
C SER A 44 3.53 2.47 -0.91
N LEU A 45 3.28 3.78 -0.98
CA LEU A 45 4.28 4.79 -1.34
C LEU A 45 5.46 4.77 -0.35
N ILE A 46 5.18 4.77 0.96
CA ILE A 46 6.21 4.72 2.01
C ILE A 46 7.04 3.44 1.88
N SER A 47 6.40 2.30 1.56
CA SER A 47 7.08 1.03 1.35
C SER A 47 8.02 1.08 0.14
N VAL A 48 7.60 1.69 -0.97
CA VAL A 48 8.42 1.85 -2.18
C VAL A 48 9.61 2.77 -1.91
N ILE A 49 9.41 3.89 -1.21
CA ILE A 49 10.49 4.82 -0.85
C ILE A 49 11.53 4.12 0.03
N HIS A 50 11.08 3.34 1.02
CA HIS A 50 11.99 2.54 1.86
C HIS A 50 12.74 1.49 1.05
N LEU A 51 12.07 0.81 0.11
CA LEU A 51 12.70 -0.18 -0.76
C LEU A 51 13.80 0.45 -1.63
N VAL A 52 13.53 1.61 -2.24
CA VAL A 52 14.51 2.32 -3.07
C VAL A 52 15.70 2.79 -2.23
N THR A 53 15.44 3.38 -1.07
CA THR A 53 16.50 3.82 -0.15
C THR A 53 17.37 2.65 0.32
N ALA A 54 16.73 1.53 0.70
CA ALA A 54 17.44 0.31 1.10
C ALA A 54 18.27 -0.26 -0.06
N ALA A 55 17.72 -0.33 -1.27
CA ALA A 55 18.42 -0.82 -2.45
C ALA A 55 19.65 0.04 -2.80
N ARG A 56 19.52 1.38 -2.71
CA ARG A 56 20.63 2.31 -2.94
C ARG A 56 21.73 2.16 -1.89
N ASN A 57 21.35 2.05 -0.62
CA ASN A 57 22.29 1.83 0.47
C ASN A 57 23.04 0.50 0.30
N LEU A 58 22.33 -0.56 -0.09
CA LEU A 58 22.91 -1.89 -0.30
C LEU A 58 23.87 -1.89 -1.50
N ALA A 59 23.54 -1.20 -2.59
CA ALA A 59 24.45 -1.03 -3.74
C ALA A 59 25.71 -0.23 -3.38
N ALA A 60 25.60 0.80 -2.54
CA ALA A 60 26.75 1.58 -2.07
C ALA A 60 27.66 0.75 -1.15
N LEU A 61 27.07 -0.05 -0.25
CA LEU A 61 27.80 -0.98 0.60
C LEU A 61 28.49 -2.07 -0.23
N ASP A 62 27.80 -2.67 -1.20
CA ASP A 62 28.35 -3.71 -2.09
C ASP A 62 29.55 -3.18 -2.90
N ALA A 63 29.49 -1.93 -3.37
CA ALA A 63 30.63 -1.28 -4.04
C ALA A 63 31.81 -1.01 -3.08
N ALA A 64 31.53 -0.56 -1.86
CA ALA A 64 32.56 -0.30 -0.84
C ALA A 64 33.25 -1.59 -0.37
N ASP A 65 32.49 -2.68 -0.19
CA ASP A 65 33.03 -4.01 0.15
C ASP A 65 33.94 -4.54 -0.96
N ARG A 66 33.56 -4.38 -2.24
CA ARG A 66 34.42 -4.75 -3.36
C ARG A 66 35.70 -3.92 -3.44
N ALA A 67 35.65 -2.64 -3.12
CA ALA A 67 36.83 -1.77 -3.11
C ALA A 67 37.81 -2.12 -1.97
N LYS A 68 37.31 -2.55 -0.80
CA LYS A 68 38.14 -2.98 0.34
C LYS A 68 38.81 -4.33 0.15
N LYS A 69 38.27 -5.18 -0.74
CA LYS A 69 38.80 -6.52 -1.03
C LYS A 69 39.91 -6.55 -2.07
N LYS A 70 40.28 -5.40 -2.63
CA LYS A 70 41.34 -5.23 -3.63
C LYS A 70 42.55 -4.57 -3.00
#